data_AF-A0A2J8V4H8-F1
#
_entry.id   AF-A0A2J8V4H8-F1
#
_cell.length_a   1.000
_cell.length_b   1.000
_cell.length_c   1.000
_cell.angle_alpha   90.00
_cell.angle_beta   90.00
_cell.angle_gamma   90.00
#
_symmetry.space_group_name_H-M   'P 1'
#
loop_
_entity.id
_entity.type
_entity.pdbx_description
1 polymer ?
#
loop_
_entity_poly.entity_id
_entity_poly.type
_entity_poly.pdbx_seq_one_letter_code
_entity_poly.pdbx_strand_id
1 'polypeptide(L)'
;SLKTPLTIGAEKLAEVQQMLQVSKKRLISVKNYRMIKKRKSLQLIDALVEEKLLSEETECLLRAQFSDFKWELYNWRETDEYSTEMKQFACTLYLCSSKVYDYVRKILKLPHSSILRTSGQ
;
A
#
# COMPACT_ATOMS: atom_id res chain seq x y z
N SER A 1 -24.89 -22.98 41.82
CA SER A 1 -24.00 -21.93 41.29
C SER A 1 -24.58 -21.32 40.03
N LEU A 2 -25.09 -20.11 40.12
CA LEU A 2 -25.72 -19.35 39.03
C LEU A 2 -24.62 -18.61 38.24
N LYS A 3 -24.28 -19.10 37.03
CA LYS A 3 -23.50 -18.31 36.07
C LYS A 3 -24.47 -17.35 35.37
N THR A 4 -24.28 -16.06 35.61
CA THR A 4 -25.11 -14.96 35.12
C THR A 4 -25.24 -14.92 33.59
N PRO A 5 -26.43 -14.61 33.02
CA PRO A 5 -26.65 -14.50 31.57
C PRO A 5 -25.79 -13.44 30.87
N LEU A 6 -25.27 -12.46 31.63
CA LEU A 6 -24.51 -11.32 31.11
C LEU A 6 -23.15 -11.72 30.49
N THR A 7 -22.55 -12.82 30.93
CA THR A 7 -21.23 -13.26 30.48
C THR A 7 -21.25 -13.92 29.09
N ILE A 8 -22.37 -14.58 28.74
CA ILE A 8 -22.53 -15.30 27.46
C ILE A 8 -22.61 -14.33 26.27
N GLY A 9 -23.27 -13.19 26.45
CA GLY A 9 -23.37 -12.15 25.41
C GLY A 9 -22.04 -11.45 25.13
N ALA A 10 -21.23 -11.21 26.16
CA ALA A 10 -19.91 -10.61 26.01
C ALA A 10 -18.91 -11.55 25.30
N GLU A 11 -18.96 -12.86 25.60
CA GLU A 11 -18.10 -13.87 24.98
C GLU A 11 -18.43 -14.05 23.49
N LYS A 12 -19.73 -14.08 23.12
CA LYS A 12 -20.17 -14.12 21.72
C LYS A 12 -19.76 -12.87 20.94
N LEU A 13 -19.86 -11.68 21.53
CA LEU A 13 -19.41 -10.44 20.89
C LEU A 13 -17.89 -10.41 20.70
N ALA A 14 -17.12 -10.92 21.67
CA ALA A 14 -15.67 -11.04 21.55
C ALA A 14 -15.27 -12.03 20.44
N GLU A 15 -15.99 -13.15 20.30
CA GLU A 15 -15.81 -14.13 19.23
C GLU A 15 -16.05 -13.50 17.84
N VAL A 16 -17.16 -12.74 17.70
CA VAL A 16 -17.50 -12.03 16.46
C VAL A 16 -16.47 -10.95 16.14
N GLN A 17 -16.01 -10.18 17.14
CA GLN A 17 -14.95 -9.20 16.92
C GLN A 17 -13.63 -9.86 16.49
N GLN A 18 -13.24 -10.99 17.09
CA GLN A 18 -12.06 -11.73 16.65
C GLN A 18 -12.20 -12.22 15.21
N MET A 19 -13.34 -12.81 14.83
CA MET A 19 -13.56 -13.28 13.46
C MET A 19 -13.51 -12.12 12.45
N LEU A 20 -14.06 -10.95 12.79
CA LEU A 20 -13.95 -9.74 11.96
C LEU A 20 -12.50 -9.28 11.81
N GLN A 21 -11.71 -9.28 12.89
CA GLN A 21 -10.30 -8.89 12.82
C GLN A 21 -9.46 -9.87 12.00
N VAL A 22 -9.68 -11.18 12.15
CA VAL A 22 -9.00 -12.21 11.34
C VAL A 22 -9.37 -12.07 9.87
N SER A 23 -10.64 -11.80 9.57
CA SER A 23 -11.11 -11.58 8.20
C SER A 23 -10.51 -10.31 7.58
N LYS A 24 -10.43 -9.21 8.33
CA LYS A 24 -9.75 -7.97 7.92
C LYS A 24 -8.26 -8.21 7.63
N LYS A 25 -7.55 -8.93 8.52
CA LYS A 25 -6.14 -9.29 8.32
C LYS A 25 -5.94 -10.16 7.07
N ARG A 26 -6.82 -11.15 6.83
CA ARG A 26 -6.79 -11.96 5.61
C ARG A 26 -7.00 -11.12 4.35
N LEU A 27 -7.97 -10.21 4.36
CA LEU A 27 -8.22 -9.28 3.25
C LEU A 27 -6.99 -8.42 2.94
N ILE A 28 -6.35 -7.84 3.97
CA ILE A 28 -5.12 -7.05 3.80
C ILE A 28 -3.99 -7.93 3.23
N SER A 29 -3.84 -9.15 3.71
CA SER A 29 -2.82 -10.09 3.21
C SER A 29 -3.02 -10.42 1.73
N VAL A 30 -4.27 -10.67 1.31
CA VAL A 30 -4.60 -10.96 -0.10
C VAL A 30 -4.35 -9.74 -0.99
N LYS A 31 -4.77 -8.55 -0.55
CA LYS A 31 -4.49 -7.28 -1.24
C LYS A 31 -2.99 -7.04 -1.41
N ASN A 32 -2.21 -7.26 -0.34
CA ASN A 32 -0.75 -7.11 -0.37
C ASN A 32 -0.11 -8.07 -1.36
N TYR A 33 -0.50 -9.35 -1.33
CA TYR A 33 0.01 -10.35 -2.26
C TYR A 33 -0.28 -9.99 -3.73
N ARG A 34 -1.50 -9.50 -4.02
CA ARG A 34 -1.89 -9.06 -5.36
C ARG A 34 -1.01 -7.90 -5.85
N MET A 35 -0.77 -6.89 -5.01
CA MET A 35 0.12 -5.78 -5.34
C MET A 35 1.57 -6.22 -5.57
N ILE A 36 2.07 -7.15 -4.75
CA ILE A 36 3.44 -7.70 -4.91
C ILE A 36 3.56 -8.46 -6.25
N LYS A 37 2.55 -9.24 -6.63
CA LYS A 37 2.53 -9.98 -7.90
C LYS A 37 2.46 -9.07 -9.12
N LYS A 38 1.76 -7.94 -9.01
CA LYS A 38 1.55 -6.94 -10.07
C LYS A 38 2.63 -5.86 -10.13
N ARG A 39 3.81 -6.09 -9.54
CA ARG A 39 4.95 -5.16 -9.57
C ARG A 39 5.60 -4.95 -10.97
N LYS A 40 4.98 -5.32 -12.08
CA LYS A 40 5.47 -4.87 -13.40
C LYS A 40 4.87 -3.50 -13.64
N SER A 41 5.63 -2.49 -14.07
CA SER A 41 5.20 -1.08 -13.97
C SER A 41 3.76 -0.77 -14.36
N LEU A 42 3.35 -1.16 -15.58
CA LEU A 42 1.97 -0.97 -16.05
C LEU A 42 0.96 -1.64 -15.12
N GLN A 43 1.29 -2.82 -14.60
CA GLN A 43 0.46 -3.56 -13.66
C GLN A 43 0.41 -2.95 -12.26
N LEU A 44 1.39 -2.13 -11.85
CA LEU A 44 1.37 -1.49 -10.53
C LEU A 44 0.35 -0.37 -10.49
N ILE A 45 0.37 0.55 -11.46
CA ILE A 45 -0.63 1.61 -11.53
C ILE A 45 -2.02 0.96 -11.65
N ASP A 46 -2.17 -0.07 -12.51
CA ASP A 46 -3.40 -0.84 -12.60
C ASP A 46 -3.81 -1.47 -11.25
N ALA A 47 -2.87 -1.99 -10.45
CA ALA A 47 -3.16 -2.53 -9.12
C ALA A 47 -3.63 -1.46 -8.13
N LEU A 48 -3.04 -0.26 -8.18
CA LEU A 48 -3.45 0.85 -7.31
C LEU A 48 -4.86 1.36 -7.68
N VAL A 49 -5.19 1.36 -8.98
CA VAL A 49 -6.52 1.70 -9.49
C VAL A 49 -7.55 0.64 -9.12
N GLU A 50 -7.23 -0.65 -9.31
CA GLU A 50 -8.09 -1.78 -8.92
C GLU A 50 -8.42 -1.76 -7.43
N GLU A 51 -7.46 -1.38 -6.59
CA GLU A 51 -7.65 -1.24 -5.14
C GLU A 51 -8.33 0.07 -4.73
N LYS A 52 -8.74 0.91 -5.70
CA LYS A 52 -9.36 2.23 -5.52
C LYS A 52 -8.54 3.16 -4.64
N LEU A 53 -7.21 3.06 -4.74
CA LEU A 53 -6.28 3.87 -3.97
C LEU A 53 -5.96 5.20 -4.67
N LEU A 54 -6.20 5.30 -5.98
CA LEU A 54 -5.92 6.51 -6.75
C LEU A 54 -7.23 7.19 -7.18
N SER A 55 -7.21 8.52 -7.22
CA SER A 55 -8.19 9.28 -8.00
C SER A 55 -7.87 9.18 -9.48
N GLU A 56 -8.86 9.44 -10.34
CA GLU A 56 -8.70 9.46 -11.80
C GLU A 56 -7.58 10.44 -12.24
N GLU A 57 -7.53 11.63 -11.62
CA GLU A 57 -6.48 12.61 -11.88
C GLU A 57 -5.08 12.09 -11.50
N THR A 58 -4.96 11.41 -10.37
CA THR A 58 -3.67 10.82 -9.93
C THR A 58 -3.24 9.67 -10.83
N GLU A 59 -4.19 8.83 -11.27
CA GLU A 59 -3.92 7.78 -12.25
C GLU A 59 -3.40 8.37 -13.55
N CYS A 60 -4.11 9.37 -14.11
CA CYS A 60 -3.72 10.01 -15.36
C CYS A 60 -2.31 10.60 -15.27
N LEU A 61 -2.00 11.30 -14.18
CA LEU A 61 -0.68 11.86 -13.92
C LEU A 61 0.41 10.78 -13.83
N LEU A 62 0.17 9.70 -13.08
CA LEU A 62 1.14 8.62 -12.94
C LEU A 62 1.36 7.87 -14.25
N ARG A 63 0.31 7.62 -15.04
CA ARG A 63 0.44 7.01 -16.37
C ARG A 63 1.20 7.92 -17.33
N ALA A 64 0.95 9.23 -17.32
CA ALA A 64 1.63 10.17 -18.21
C ALA A 64 3.12 10.30 -17.89
N GLN A 65 3.50 10.31 -16.61
CA GLN A 65 4.90 10.47 -16.20
C GLN A 65 5.69 9.16 -16.16
N PHE A 66 5.02 8.03 -15.91
CA PHE A 66 5.68 6.75 -15.62
C PHE A 66 5.18 5.61 -16.52
N SER A 67 4.60 5.90 -17.69
CA SER A 67 4.22 4.88 -18.71
C SER A 67 5.36 3.93 -19.05
N ASP A 68 6.56 4.49 -19.21
CA ASP A 68 7.77 3.77 -19.60
C ASP A 68 8.63 3.34 -18.42
N PHE A 69 8.25 3.73 -17.20
CA PHE A 69 8.88 3.23 -15.99
C PHE A 69 8.82 1.70 -16.03
N LYS A 70 9.89 0.99 -15.69
CA LYS A 70 9.92 -0.48 -15.66
C LYS A 70 10.27 -0.92 -14.25
N TRP A 71 9.25 -1.08 -13.42
CA TRP A 71 9.40 -1.38 -12.00
C TRP A 71 10.31 -2.60 -11.76
N GLU A 72 10.22 -3.61 -12.61
CA GLU A 72 11.02 -4.83 -12.56
C GLU A 72 12.52 -4.63 -12.82
N LEU A 73 12.93 -3.54 -13.47
CA LEU A 73 14.34 -3.23 -13.72
C LEU A 73 15.03 -2.61 -12.51
N TYR A 74 14.26 -2.20 -11.50
CA TYR A 74 14.78 -1.52 -10.32
C TYR A 74 14.85 -2.44 -9.10
N ASN A 75 15.93 -2.31 -8.33
CA ASN A 75 16.09 -3.03 -7.07
C ASN A 75 15.39 -2.31 -5.92
N TRP A 76 14.08 -2.53 -5.76
CA TRP A 76 13.29 -1.97 -4.65
C TRP A 76 13.59 -2.58 -3.28
N ARG A 77 14.41 -3.63 -3.19
CA ARG A 77 14.74 -4.25 -1.90
C ARG A 77 15.87 -3.52 -1.19
N GLU A 78 16.76 -2.90 -1.96
CA GLU A 78 17.94 -2.22 -1.46
C GLU A 78 17.59 -0.76 -1.18
N THR A 79 17.29 -0.49 0.08
CA THR A 79 16.71 0.80 0.50
C THR A 79 17.72 1.94 0.55
N ASP A 80 19.00 1.62 0.37
CA ASP A 80 20.12 2.55 0.46
C ASP A 80 20.55 3.06 -0.93
N GLU A 81 20.09 2.42 -2.01
CA GLU A 81 20.50 2.71 -3.40
C GLU A 81 19.31 3.01 -4.33
N TYR A 82 18.34 3.78 -3.87
CA TYR A 82 17.24 4.21 -4.73
C TYR A 82 17.73 5.12 -5.87
N SER A 83 17.42 4.75 -7.11
CA SER A 83 17.70 5.57 -8.30
C SER A 83 16.87 6.87 -8.30
N THR A 84 17.26 7.81 -9.16
CA THR A 84 16.53 9.07 -9.36
C THR A 84 15.09 8.81 -9.78
N GLU A 85 14.85 7.88 -10.69
CA GLU A 85 13.54 7.52 -11.21
C GLU A 85 12.66 6.88 -10.13
N MET A 86 13.25 6.01 -9.29
CA MET A 86 12.55 5.41 -8.13
C MET A 86 12.12 6.49 -7.13
N LYS A 87 13.01 7.46 -6.86
CA LYS A 87 12.73 8.59 -5.98
C LYS A 87 11.66 9.51 -6.56
N GLN A 88 11.70 9.80 -7.87
CA GLN A 88 10.68 10.60 -8.56
C GLN A 88 9.31 9.95 -8.51
N PHE A 89 9.19 8.65 -8.81
CA PHE A 89 7.93 7.91 -8.69
C PHE A 89 7.37 7.99 -7.26
N ALA A 90 8.22 7.68 -6.29
CA ALA A 90 7.85 7.73 -4.88
C ALA A 90 7.43 9.14 -4.43
N CYS A 91 8.12 10.18 -4.92
CA CYS A 91 7.80 11.58 -4.65
C CYS A 91 6.44 11.98 -5.23
N THR A 92 6.19 11.70 -6.51
CA THR A 92 4.92 12.00 -7.17
C THR A 92 3.76 11.33 -6.45
N LEU A 93 3.89 10.04 -6.11
CA LEU A 93 2.85 9.32 -5.37
C LEU A 93 2.61 9.93 -3.96
N TYR A 94 3.67 10.33 -3.27
CA TYR A 94 3.57 10.99 -1.96
C TYR A 94 2.89 12.36 -2.03
N LEU A 95 3.20 13.16 -3.06
CA LEU A 95 2.60 14.47 -3.29
C LEU A 95 1.11 14.38 -3.63
N CYS A 96 0.71 13.39 -4.43
CA CYS A 96 -0.71 13.17 -4.75
C CYS A 96 -1.50 12.66 -3.54
N SER A 97 -0.94 11.73 -2.77
CA SER A 97 -1.60 11.20 -1.58
C SER A 97 -0.63 10.55 -0.61
N SER A 98 -0.30 11.26 0.47
CA SER A 98 0.56 10.77 1.55
C SER A 98 0.00 9.50 2.21
N LYS A 99 -1.33 9.37 2.33
CA LYS A 99 -2.00 8.17 2.88
C LYS A 99 -1.80 6.94 2.01
N VAL A 100 -1.97 7.09 0.69
CA VAL A 100 -1.78 6.00 -0.27
C VAL A 100 -0.30 5.62 -0.30
N TYR A 101 0.58 6.61 -0.32
CA TYR A 101 2.01 6.39 -0.24
C TYR A 101 2.41 5.59 0.99
N ASP A 102 1.96 5.95 2.20
CA ASP A 102 2.29 5.23 3.43
C ASP A 102 1.79 3.79 3.42
N TYR A 103 0.64 3.53 2.77
CA TYR A 103 0.13 2.17 2.57
C TYR A 103 1.02 1.38 1.60
N VAL A 104 1.25 1.93 0.40
CA VAL A 104 2.01 1.29 -0.67
C VAL A 104 3.46 1.05 -0.25
N ARG A 105 4.07 2.01 0.46
CA ARG A 105 5.43 1.93 0.99
C ARG A 105 5.68 0.67 1.81
N LYS A 106 4.75 0.33 2.70
CA LYS A 106 4.87 -0.83 3.58
C LYS A 106 4.89 -2.15 2.80
N ILE A 107 4.30 -2.16 1.61
CA ILE A 107 4.07 -3.34 0.78
C ILE A 107 5.15 -3.47 -0.31
N LEU A 108 5.55 -2.34 -0.89
CA LEU A 108 6.42 -2.28 -2.06
C LEU A 108 7.85 -1.81 -1.74
N LYS A 109 8.16 -1.54 -0.47
CA LYS A 109 9.49 -1.08 -0.03
C LYS A 109 9.92 0.21 -0.74
N LEU A 110 8.98 1.15 -0.85
CA LEU A 110 9.28 2.51 -1.32
C LEU A 110 10.20 3.24 -0.31
N PRO A 111 10.92 4.29 -0.74
CA PRO A 111 11.72 5.16 0.13
C PRO A 111 10.96 5.65 1.38
N HIS A 112 11.66 6.10 2.43
CA HIS A 112 10.99 6.85 3.50
C HIS A 112 10.66 8.27 3.03
N SER A 113 9.54 8.84 3.48
CA SER A 113 9.18 10.23 3.17
C SER A 113 10.20 11.26 3.70
N SER A 114 11.11 10.85 4.60
CA SER A 114 12.26 11.66 5.02
C SER A 114 13.32 11.76 3.92
N ILE A 115 13.57 10.68 3.18
CA ILE A 115 14.53 10.61 2.07
C ILE A 115 14.01 11.41 0.85
N LEU A 116 12.69 11.42 0.66
CA LEU A 116 12.06 12.20 -0.41
C LEU A 116 12.18 13.72 -0.18
N ARG A 117 12.16 14.16 1.09
CA ARG A 117 12.25 15.59 1.44
C ARG A 117 13.64 16.18 1.31
N THR A 118 14.68 15.38 1.37
CA THR A 118 16.08 15.83 1.30
C THR A 118 16.59 16.09 -0.12
N SER A 119 15.80 15.80 -1.16
CA SER A 119 16.21 16.02 -2.57
C SER A 119 15.88 17.42 -3.11
N GLY A 120 15.53 18.36 -2.24
CA GLY A 120 15.16 19.75 -2.56
C GLY A 120 16.17 20.80 -2.11
N GLN A 121 17.46 20.45 -2.00
CA GLN A 121 18.56 21.41 -1.87
C GLN A 121 19.62 21.16 -2.93
#